data_AF-A0A960MIM2-F1
#
_entry.id   AF-A0A960MIM2-F1
#
_cell.length_a   1.000
_cell.length_b   1.000
_cell.length_c   1.000
_cell.angle_alpha   90.00
_cell.angle_beta   90.00
_cell.angle_gamma   90.00
#
_symmetry.space_group_name_H-M   'P 1'
#
loop_
_entity.id
_entity.type
_entity.pdbx_description
1 polymer ?
#
loop_
_entity_poly.entity_id
_entity_poly.type
_entity_poly.pdbx_seq_one_letter_code
_entity_poly.pdbx_strand_id
1 'polypeptide(L)'
;MHRRDWLKGTSAAGLALLTQRWQLTAAEADVISAAFPKLADAALGKATALGASFADFHVMQTDSESLFVREEMVQGVDAGSSLGASVRVLVGGAWGFAASDDLSVENVIRLTESA
;
A
#
# COMPACT_ATOMS: atom_id res chain seq x y z
N MET A 1 -35.24 10.32 24.17
CA MET A 1 -33.97 10.73 23.51
C MET A 1 -34.31 11.34 22.16
N HIS A 2 -33.74 12.49 21.83
CA HIS A 2 -34.07 13.26 20.63
C HIS A 2 -33.13 12.86 19.47
N ARG A 3 -33.67 12.61 18.27
CA ARG A 3 -32.95 12.36 16.99
C ARG A 3 -31.66 13.19 16.80
N ARG A 4 -31.65 14.44 17.29
CA ARG A 4 -30.54 15.39 17.13
C ARG A 4 -29.37 15.13 18.10
N ASP A 5 -29.60 14.43 19.21
CA ASP A 5 -28.56 14.12 20.20
C ASP A 5 -27.80 12.84 19.82
N TRP A 6 -28.46 11.94 19.07
CA TRP A 6 -27.87 10.68 18.61
C TRP A 6 -26.87 10.87 17.45
N LEU A 7 -27.17 11.79 16.51
CA LEU A 7 -26.23 12.26 15.48
C LEU A 7 -24.97 12.94 16.02
N LYS A 8 -24.88 13.20 17.33
CA LYS A 8 -23.69 13.76 17.98
C LYS A 8 -22.89 12.71 18.76
N GLY A 9 -23.54 11.64 19.21
CA GLY A 9 -22.92 10.61 20.07
C GLY A 9 -22.25 9.48 19.28
N THR A 10 -22.93 8.93 18.28
CA THR A 10 -22.46 7.73 17.55
C THR A 10 -21.54 8.08 16.38
N SER A 11 -21.73 9.26 15.79
CA SER A 11 -20.90 9.82 14.70
C SER A 11 -19.53 10.30 15.19
N ALA A 12 -19.45 10.91 16.39
CA ALA A 12 -18.22 11.51 16.88
C ALA A 12 -17.14 10.47 17.24
N ALA A 13 -17.52 9.34 17.84
CA ALA A 13 -16.58 8.26 18.16
C ALA A 13 -16.08 7.54 16.90
N GLY A 14 -16.97 7.29 15.93
CA GLY A 14 -16.63 6.69 14.64
C GLY A 14 -15.69 7.58 13.81
N LEU A 15 -15.97 8.89 13.71
CA LEU A 15 -15.08 9.84 13.03
C LEU A 15 -13.73 10.00 13.72
N ALA A 16 -13.69 10.05 15.06
CA ALA A 16 -12.44 10.23 15.79
C ALA A 16 -11.45 9.05 15.56
N LEU A 17 -11.96 7.81 15.52
CA LEU A 17 -11.15 6.63 15.21
C LEU A 17 -10.62 6.64 13.78
N LEU A 18 -11.41 7.11 12.81
CA LEU A 18 -10.98 7.26 11.41
C LEU A 18 -9.90 8.35 11.26
N THR A 19 -10.02 9.47 11.98
CA THR A 19 -9.00 10.54 11.93
C THR A 19 -7.65 10.14 12.53
N GLN A 20 -7.63 9.22 13.51
CA GLN A 20 -6.39 8.67 14.07
C GLN A 20 -5.70 7.71 13.10
N ARG A 21 -6.45 6.97 12.27
CA ARG A 21 -5.91 6.02 11.31
C ARG A 21 -5.04 6.70 10.23
N TRP A 22 -5.48 7.82 9.68
CA TRP A 22 -4.72 8.53 8.63
C TRP A 22 -3.36 9.06 9.11
N GLN A 23 -3.24 9.38 10.40
CA GLN A 23 -1.95 9.78 10.99
C GLN A 23 -1.00 8.58 11.11
N LEU A 24 -1.53 7.39 11.41
CA LEU A 24 -0.74 6.16 11.51
C LEU A 24 -0.26 5.68 10.14
N THR A 25 -1.12 5.72 9.12
CA THR A 25 -0.76 5.30 7.76
C THR A 25 0.24 6.27 7.12
N ALA A 26 0.12 7.58 7.37
CA ALA A 26 1.12 8.56 6.93
C ALA A 26 2.52 8.30 7.54
N ALA A 27 2.58 7.96 8.84
CA ALA A 27 3.84 7.62 9.49
C ALA A 27 4.46 6.32 8.95
N GLU A 28 3.64 5.34 8.57
CA GLU A 28 4.10 4.10 7.94
C GLU A 28 4.64 4.34 6.52
N ALA A 29 3.98 5.22 5.76
CA ALA A 29 4.45 5.64 4.44
C ALA A 29 5.83 6.33 4.50
N ASP A 30 6.14 7.07 5.56
CA ASP A 30 7.46 7.68 5.77
C ASP A 30 8.57 6.62 5.93
N VAL A 31 8.28 5.52 6.64
CA VAL A 31 9.23 4.39 6.80
C VAL A 31 9.51 3.74 5.45
N ILE A 32 8.48 3.52 4.64
CA ILE A 32 8.61 2.95 3.29
C ILE A 32 9.38 3.90 2.38
N SER A 33 9.06 5.20 2.42
CA SER A 33 9.74 6.24 1.64
C SER A 33 11.24 6.28 1.95
N ALA A 34 11.62 6.15 3.23
CA ALA A 34 13.02 6.07 3.64
C ALA A 34 13.73 4.81 3.12
N ALA A 35 13.04 3.66 3.05
CA ALA A 35 13.59 2.42 2.53
C ALA A 35 13.61 2.35 1.00
N PHE A 36 12.71 3.07 0.33
CA PHE A 36 12.46 2.98 -1.11
C PHE A 36 13.72 3.13 -1.99
N PRO A 37 14.63 4.10 -1.77
CA PRO A 37 15.82 4.24 -2.61
C PRO A 37 16.67 2.96 -2.66
N LYS A 38 16.87 2.31 -1.50
CA LYS A 38 17.65 1.07 -1.42
C LYS A 38 16.97 -0.09 -2.16
N LEU A 39 15.65 -0.17 -2.08
CA LEU A 39 14.87 -1.20 -2.77
C LEU A 39 14.87 -0.97 -4.29
N ALA A 40 14.69 0.28 -4.72
CA ALA A 40 14.74 0.67 -6.12
C ALA A 40 16.12 0.40 -6.73
N ASP A 41 17.20 0.76 -6.03
CA ASP A 41 18.58 0.49 -6.48
C ASP A 41 18.82 -1.03 -6.66
N ALA A 42 18.33 -1.85 -5.72
CA ALA A 42 18.45 -3.30 -5.80
C ALA A 42 17.67 -3.88 -7.00
N ALA A 43 16.40 -3.46 -7.18
CA ALA A 43 15.55 -3.92 -8.28
C ALA A 43 16.09 -3.48 -9.64
N LEU A 44 16.30 -2.18 -9.83
CA LEU A 44 16.72 -1.61 -11.11
C LEU A 44 18.15 -2.02 -11.47
N GLY A 45 19.04 -2.10 -10.49
CA GLY A 45 20.39 -2.62 -10.66
C GLY A 45 20.38 -4.08 -11.13
N LYS A 46 19.53 -4.92 -10.52
CA LYS A 46 19.36 -6.31 -10.94
C LYS A 46 18.75 -6.44 -12.33
N ALA A 47 17.70 -5.69 -12.64
CA ALA A 47 17.06 -5.70 -13.95
C ALA A 47 18.03 -5.29 -15.07
N THR A 48 18.84 -4.25 -14.82
CA THR A 48 19.87 -3.78 -15.75
C THR A 48 20.93 -4.86 -15.96
N ALA A 49 21.39 -5.52 -14.88
CA ALA A 49 22.36 -6.60 -14.95
C ALA A 49 21.85 -7.83 -15.74
N LEU A 50 20.52 -8.05 -15.76
CA LEU A 50 19.86 -9.10 -16.54
C LEU A 50 19.58 -8.70 -18.00
N GLY A 51 19.94 -7.48 -18.42
CA GLY A 51 19.81 -7.02 -19.80
C GLY A 51 18.47 -6.35 -20.13
N ALA A 52 17.73 -5.87 -19.13
CA ALA A 52 16.53 -5.07 -19.37
C ALA A 52 16.89 -3.73 -20.04
N SER A 53 16.24 -3.46 -21.17
CA SER A 53 16.31 -2.18 -21.89
C SER A 53 15.47 -1.08 -21.23
N PHE A 54 14.50 -1.50 -20.42
CA PHE A 54 13.67 -0.64 -19.59
C PHE A 54 13.26 -1.42 -18.34
N ALA A 55 13.25 -0.75 -17.20
CA ALA A 55 12.75 -1.30 -15.95
C ALA A 55 12.06 -0.20 -15.14
N ASP A 56 10.93 -0.53 -14.54
CA ASP A 56 10.32 0.28 -13.49
C ASP A 56 10.08 -0.58 -12.24
N PHE A 57 10.16 0.07 -11.08
CA PHE A 57 9.95 -0.53 -9.78
C PHE A 57 8.98 0.33 -8.99
N HIS A 58 7.94 -0.29 -8.44
CA HIS A 58 6.91 0.40 -7.68
C HIS A 58 6.76 -0.24 -6.31
N VAL A 59 6.55 0.61 -5.31
CA VAL A 59 6.06 0.21 -3.99
C VAL A 59 4.75 0.92 -3.75
N MET A 60 3.75 0.18 -3.28
CA MET A 60 2.41 0.70 -3.05
C MET A 60 1.89 0.23 -1.70
N GLN A 61 1.49 1.20 -0.87
CA GLN A 61 0.63 0.99 0.28
C GLN A 61 -0.80 1.38 -0.12
N THR A 62 -1.76 0.50 0.14
CA THR A 62 -3.19 0.74 -0.09
C THR A 62 -3.91 0.59 1.23
N ASP A 63 -4.50 1.68 1.70
CA ASP A 63 -5.40 1.68 2.84
C ASP A 63 -6.84 1.69 2.36
N SER A 64 -7.68 0.87 2.99
CA SER A 64 -9.11 0.81 2.69
C SER A 64 -9.90 1.00 3.98
N GLU A 65 -10.98 1.77 3.89
CA GLU A 65 -11.92 2.00 4.97
C GLU A 65 -13.33 1.92 4.41
N SER A 66 -14.20 1.16 5.07
CA SER A 66 -15.61 1.07 4.70
C SER A 66 -16.50 1.20 5.93
N LEU A 67 -17.56 1.99 5.78
CA LEU A 67 -18.55 2.25 6.82
C LEU A 67 -19.90 1.72 6.32
N PHE A 68 -20.42 0.69 7.00
CA PHE A 68 -21.73 0.15 6.71
C PHE A 68 -22.77 0.79 7.64
N VAL A 69 -23.77 1.46 7.07
CA VAL A 69 -24.84 2.16 7.81
C VAL A 69 -26.19 1.65 7.33
N ARG A 70 -27.10 1.39 8.26
CA ARG A 70 -28.50 1.05 7.97
C ARG A 70 -29.41 1.91 8.84
N GLU A 71 -30.36 2.59 8.20
CA GLU A 71 -31.15 3.64 8.82
C GLU A 71 -30.23 4.70 9.45
N GLU A 72 -30.47 5.06 10.71
CA GLU A 72 -29.61 5.95 11.45
C GLU A 72 -28.36 5.20 11.97
N MET A 73 -28.38 3.87 12.13
CA MET A 73 -27.37 3.11 12.87
C MET A 73 -26.16 2.66 12.03
N VAL A 74 -24.94 2.94 12.52
CA VAL A 74 -23.72 2.28 12.02
C VAL A 74 -23.80 0.79 12.36
N GLN A 75 -23.69 -0.04 11.34
CA GLN A 75 -23.75 -1.49 11.43
C GLN A 75 -22.35 -2.12 11.49
N GLY A 76 -21.34 -1.45 10.93
CA GLY A 76 -19.97 -1.95 10.94
C GLY A 76 -18.99 -0.93 10.37
N VAL A 77 -17.76 -1.01 10.85
CA VAL A 77 -16.60 -0.32 10.31
C VAL A 77 -15.60 -1.41 9.96
N ASP A 78 -15.17 -1.45 8.71
CA ASP A 78 -14.08 -2.33 8.26
C ASP A 78 -12.94 -1.46 7.75
N ALA A 79 -11.71 -1.87 8.04
CA ALA A 79 -10.55 -1.12 7.63
C ALA A 79 -9.37 -2.06 7.39
N GLY A 80 -8.70 -1.92 6.26
CA GLY A 80 -7.55 -2.73 5.85
C GLY A 80 -6.34 -1.87 5.48
N SER A 81 -5.17 -2.50 5.42
CA SER A 81 -3.97 -1.96 4.79
C SER A 81 -3.24 -3.08 4.10
N SER A 82 -2.68 -2.80 2.93
CA SER A 82 -1.83 -3.74 2.18
C SER A 82 -0.63 -3.03 1.61
N LEU A 83 0.54 -3.65 1.71
CA LEU A 83 1.81 -3.16 1.19
C LEU A 83 2.36 -4.17 0.18
N GLY A 84 2.91 -3.68 -0.94
CA GLY A 84 3.58 -4.54 -1.90
C GLY A 84 4.57 -3.79 -2.78
N ALA A 85 5.48 -4.57 -3.35
CA ALA A 85 6.44 -4.17 -4.36
C ALA A 85 6.12 -4.86 -5.69
N SER A 86 6.37 -4.17 -6.80
CA SER A 86 6.24 -4.74 -8.14
C SER A 86 7.33 -4.22 -9.04
N VAL A 87 7.70 -5.03 -10.03
CA VAL A 87 8.69 -4.68 -11.05
C VAL A 87 8.12 -5.02 -12.43
N ARG A 88 8.39 -4.14 -13.39
CA ARG A 88 8.13 -4.38 -14.81
C ARG A 88 9.40 -4.18 -15.59
N VAL A 89 9.71 -5.12 -16.48
CA VAL A 89 10.95 -5.11 -17.28
C VAL A 89 10.66 -5.31 -18.76
N LEU A 90 11.50 -4.76 -19.62
CA LEU A 90 11.50 -4.99 -21.06
C LEU A 90 12.85 -5.57 -21.49
N VAL A 91 12.87 -6.87 -21.81
CA VAL A 91 14.08 -7.61 -22.20
C VAL A 91 13.86 -8.16 -23.61
N GLY A 92 14.73 -7.80 -24.57
CA GLY A 92 14.64 -8.34 -25.94
C GLY A 92 13.32 -8.07 -26.67
N GLY A 93 12.59 -7.01 -26.28
CA GLY A 93 11.28 -6.67 -26.85
C GLY A 93 10.08 -7.37 -26.18
N ALA A 94 10.29 -8.16 -25.13
CA ALA A 94 9.23 -8.81 -24.35
C ALA A 94 9.09 -8.18 -22.96
N TRP A 95 7.83 -8.04 -22.51
CA TRP A 95 7.50 -7.52 -21.19
C TRP A 95 7.47 -8.62 -20.13
N GLY A 96 8.07 -8.33 -18.98
CA GLY A 96 8.08 -9.16 -17.78
C GLY A 96 7.48 -8.41 -16.58
N PHE A 97 6.81 -9.13 -15.69
CA PHE A 97 6.12 -8.54 -14.53
C PHE A 97 6.20 -9.48 -13.32
N ALA A 98 6.50 -8.93 -12.15
CA ALA A 98 6.38 -9.66 -10.90
C ALA A 98 5.95 -8.73 -9.75
N ALA A 99 5.22 -9.26 -8.77
CA ALA A 99 4.83 -8.54 -7.56
C ALA A 99 4.93 -9.42 -6.30
N SER A 100 5.17 -8.80 -5.15
CA SER A 100 5.27 -9.45 -3.83
C SER A 100 4.91 -8.49 -2.71
N ASP A 101 4.42 -9.01 -1.58
CA ASP A 101 4.17 -8.28 -0.34
C ASP A 101 5.41 -8.19 0.57
N ASP A 102 6.39 -9.07 0.39
CA ASP A 102 7.71 -8.98 1.06
C ASP A 102 8.63 -7.93 0.40
N LEU A 103 8.99 -6.89 1.15
CA LEU A 103 9.86 -5.77 0.75
C LEU A 103 11.33 -5.96 1.18
N SER A 104 11.74 -7.15 1.61
CA SER A 104 13.17 -7.43 1.86
C SER A 104 13.99 -7.24 0.57
N VAL A 105 15.23 -6.77 0.72
CA VAL A 105 16.12 -6.53 -0.43
C VAL A 105 16.35 -7.83 -1.19
N GLU A 106 16.52 -8.93 -0.46
CA GLU A 106 16.70 -10.28 -0.99
C GLU A 106 15.48 -10.70 -1.84
N ASN A 107 14.28 -10.45 -1.33
CA ASN A 107 13.07 -10.78 -2.07
C ASN A 107 12.86 -9.87 -3.28
N VAL A 108 13.17 -8.57 -3.20
CA VAL A 108 13.09 -7.65 -4.35
C VAL A 108 14.04 -8.05 -5.48
N ILE A 109 15.24 -8.53 -5.15
CA ILE A 109 16.16 -9.09 -6.13
C ILE A 109 15.56 -10.34 -6.78
N ARG A 110 15.07 -11.28 -5.97
CA ARG A 110 14.42 -12.50 -6.46
C ARG A 110 13.19 -12.21 -7.32
N LEU A 111 12.40 -11.23 -6.92
CA LEU A 111 11.22 -10.75 -7.62
C LEU A 111 11.60 -10.28 -9.03
N THR A 112 12.68 -9.52 -9.11
CA THR A 112 13.22 -9.01 -10.38
C THR A 112 13.75 -10.12 -11.27
N GLU A 113 14.33 -11.18 -10.71
CA GLU A 113 14.75 -12.37 -11.47
C GLU A 113 13.57 -13.17 -12.05
N SER A 114 12.41 -13.09 -11.39
CA SER A 114 11.20 -13.81 -11.80
C SER A 114 10.31 -13.05 -12.77
N ALA A 115 10.61 -11.77 -13.03
CA ALA A 115 9.86 -10.90 -13.93
C ALA A 115 10.26 -11.15 -15.39
#